data_AF-N1VLU6-F1
#
_entry.id   AF-N1VLU6-F1
#
_cell.length_a   1.000
_cell.length_b   1.000
_cell.length_c   1.000
_cell.angle_alpha   90.00
_cell.angle_beta   90.00
_cell.angle_gamma   90.00
#
_symmetry.space_group_name_H-M   'P 1'
#
loop_
_entity.id
_entity.type
_entity.pdbx_description
1 polymer ?
#
loop_
_entity_poly.entity_id
_entity_poly.type
_entity_poly.pdbx_seq_one_letter_code
_entity_poly.pdbx_strand_id
1 'polypeptide(L)' 'MVTQKANSKMMEIHNGGNNPGRQPIILRPENVEAWLDPRIESISDVTKLASFYENEDIIVGPENSSQPSLF' A
#
# COMPACT_ATOMS: atom_id res chain seq x y z
N MET A 1 -1.92 -4.08 -9.07
CA MET A 1 -1.72 -3.65 -7.68
C MET A 1 -2.79 -2.63 -7.32
N VAL A 2 -3.47 -2.79 -6.19
CA VAL A 2 -4.48 -1.83 -5.71
C VAL A 2 -3.79 -0.73 -4.92
N THR A 3 -4.19 0.51 -5.13
CA THR A 3 -3.57 1.69 -4.51
C THR A 3 -4.62 2.60 -3.89
N GLN A 4 -4.25 3.28 -2.81
CA GLN A 4 -5.04 4.33 -2.17
C GLN A 4 -4.27 5.66 -2.16
N LYS A 5 -4.92 6.72 -1.68
CA LYS A 5 -4.26 8.01 -1.45
C LYS A 5 -3.09 7.83 -0.47
N ALA A 6 -1.94 8.42 -0.81
CA ALA A 6 -0.77 8.41 0.04
C ALA A 6 -1.00 9.18 1.36
N ASN A 7 -0.37 8.70 2.44
CA ASN A 7 -0.20 9.47 3.67
C ASN A 7 0.80 10.62 3.41
N SER A 8 0.98 11.52 4.36
CA SER A 8 1.82 12.71 4.14
C SER A 8 3.27 12.36 3.78
N LYS A 9 3.83 11.31 4.38
CA LYS A 9 5.21 10.87 4.11
C LYS A 9 5.37 10.32 2.70
N MET A 10 4.48 9.42 2.28
CA MET A 10 4.50 8.86 0.92
C MET A 10 4.09 9.88 -0.14
N MET A 11 3.29 10.89 0.22
CA MET A 11 2.95 12.00 -0.68
C MET A 11 4.18 12.83 -1.05
N GLU A 12 5.10 13.03 -0.11
CA GLU A 12 6.36 13.73 -0.34
C GLU A 12 7.30 12.92 -1.25
N ILE A 13 7.38 11.61 -1.01
CA ILE A 13 8.33 10.71 -1.69
C ILE A 13 7.84 10.30 -3.08
N HIS A 14 6.56 9.94 -3.21
CA HIS A 14 5.94 9.48 -4.45
C HIS A 14 5.10 10.59 -5.11
N ASN A 15 5.73 11.72 -5.41
CA ASN A 15 5.08 12.87 -6.03
C ASN A 15 5.28 12.97 -7.56
N GLY A 16 5.98 12.03 -8.19
CA GLY A 16 6.23 11.98 -9.64
C GLY A 16 5.46 10.88 -10.39
N GLY A 17 5.62 10.85 -11.72
CA GLY A 17 5.06 9.83 -12.61
C GLY A 17 3.58 10.02 -12.98
N ASN A 18 2.97 9.00 -13.57
CA ASN A 18 1.59 9.05 -14.11
C ASN A 18 0.49 8.78 -13.06
N ASN A 19 0.85 8.46 -11.81
CA ASN A 19 -0.10 8.24 -10.71
C ASN A 19 0.50 8.71 -9.37
N PRO A 20 0.81 10.00 -9.23
CA PRO A 20 1.46 10.55 -8.05
C PRO A 20 0.52 10.56 -6.84
N GLY A 21 1.09 10.62 -5.64
CA GLY A 21 0.34 10.75 -4.40
C GLY A 21 -0.47 9.51 -4.05
N ARG A 22 -0.01 8.34 -4.49
CA ARG A 22 -0.61 7.05 -4.18
C ARG A 22 0.35 6.16 -3.41
N GLN A 23 -0.22 5.29 -2.60
CA GLN A 23 0.48 4.23 -1.90
C GLN A 23 -0.25 2.89 -2.11
N PRO A 24 0.44 1.75 -2.03
CA PRO A 24 -0.23 0.46 -2.04
C PRO A 24 -1.17 0.31 -0.84
N ILE A 25 -2.22 -0.48 -1.00
CA ILE A 25 -2.93 -1.03 0.16
C ILE A 25 -2.11 -2.18 0.74
N ILE A 26 -2.16 -2.34 2.06
CA ILE A 26 -1.52 -3.42 2.78
C ILE A 26 -2.59 -4.36 3.31
N LEU A 27 -2.35 -5.66 3.23
CA LEU A 27 -3.18 -6.65 3.92
C LEU A 27 -2.43 -7.13 5.14
N ARG A 28 -3.03 -6.97 6.32
CA ARG A 28 -2.49 -7.59 7.52
C ARG A 28 -2.60 -9.12 7.38
N PRO A 29 -1.65 -9.90 7.92
CA PRO A 29 -1.66 -11.35 7.78
C PRO A 29 -3.00 -12.00 8.14
N GLU A 30 -3.67 -11.52 9.18
CA GLU A 30 -4.98 -11.98 9.65
C GLU A 30 -6.12 -11.78 8.63
N ASN A 31 -5.97 -10.86 7.67
CA ASN A 31 -7.00 -10.52 6.69
C ASN A 31 -6.79 -11.20 5.33
N VAL A 32 -5.68 -11.92 5.12
CA VAL A 32 -5.33 -12.50 3.80
C VAL A 32 -6.37 -13.51 3.33
N GLU A 33 -6.78 -14.45 4.19
CA GLU A 33 -7.77 -15.47 3.83
C GLU A 33 -9.14 -14.84 3.52
N ALA A 34 -9.56 -13.86 4.33
CA ALA A 34 -10.80 -13.14 4.09
C ALA A 34 -10.73 -12.34 2.78
N TRP A 35 -9.59 -11.73 2.45
CA TRP A 35 -9.40 -10.99 1.21
C TRP A 35 -9.55 -11.87 -0.05
N LEU A 36 -9.20 -13.15 0.06
CA LEU A 36 -9.29 -14.13 -1.03
C LEU A 36 -10.65 -14.83 -1.10
N ASP A 37 -11.57 -14.55 -0.17
CA ASP A 37 -12.89 -15.20 -0.15
C ASP A 37 -13.77 -14.69 -1.31
N PRO A 38 -14.14 -15.57 -2.27
CA PRO A 38 -14.95 -15.17 -3.42
C PRO A 38 -16.39 -14.79 -3.05
N ARG A 39 -16.81 -15.01 -1.80
CA ARG A 39 -18.15 -14.69 -1.30
C ARG A 39 -18.29 -13.24 -0.82
N ILE A 40 -17.20 -12.45 -0.84
CA ILE A 40 -17.28 -11.02 -0.52
C ILE A 40 -17.91 -10.28 -1.69
N GLU A 41 -19.14 -9.84 -1.50
CA GLU A 41 -19.92 -9.14 -2.53
C GLU A 41 -20.03 -7.63 -2.30
N SER A 42 -19.68 -7.16 -1.09
CA SER A 42 -19.84 -5.75 -0.72
C SER A 42 -18.52 -4.99 -0.71
N ILE A 43 -18.52 -3.77 -1.28
CA ILE A 43 -17.37 -2.86 -1.24
C ILE A 43 -16.96 -2.55 0.20
N SER A 44 -17.94 -2.38 1.10
CA SER A 44 -17.71 -2.10 2.51
C SER A 44 -16.85 -3.19 3.16
N ASP A 45 -17.13 -4.46 2.87
CA ASP A 45 -16.40 -5.57 3.47
C ASP A 45 -14.99 -5.68 2.91
N VAL A 46 -14.79 -5.46 1.61
CA VAL A 46 -13.44 -5.36 1.02
C VAL A 46 -12.65 -4.22 1.68
N THR A 47 -13.26 -3.05 1.88
CA THR A 47 -12.56 -1.88 2.46
C THR A 47 -12.17 -2.08 3.92
N LYS A 48 -12.87 -2.93 4.69
CA LYS A 48 -12.49 -3.25 6.09
C LYS A 48 -11.25 -4.14 6.17
N LEU A 49 -10.98 -4.93 5.14
CA LEU A 49 -9.83 -5.82 5.09
C LEU A 49 -8.55 -5.10 4.69
N ALA A 50 -8.68 -4.06 3.87
CA ALA A 50 -7.59 -3.19 3.47
C ALA A 50 -7.05 -2.40 4.67
N SER A 51 -5.73 -2.34 4.78
CA SER A 51 -4.99 -1.52 5.74
C SER A 51 -3.98 -0.64 5.01
N PHE A 52 -3.36 0.26 5.75
CA PHE A 52 -2.28 1.12 5.25
C PHE A 52 -1.24 1.32 6.34
N TYR A 53 -0.03 1.70 5.93
CA TYR A 53 1.01 2.10 6.87
C TYR A 53 0.75 3.53 7.35
N GLU A 54 0.85 3.72 8.66
CA GLU A 54 0.96 5.05 9.22
C GLU A 54 2.34 5.63 8.91
N ASN A 55 2.52 6.94 9.07
CA ASN A 55 3.79 7.60 8.75
C ASN A 55 4.97 7.03 9.57
N GLU A 56 4.68 6.57 10.77
CA GLU A 56 5.62 6.02 11.74
C GLU A 56 6.09 4.61 11.35
N ASP A 57 5.27 3.86 10.61
CA ASP A 57 5.58 2.51 10.15
C ASP A 57 6.54 2.51 8.95
N ILE A 58 6.73 3.66 8.30
CA ILE A 58 7.49 3.79 7.07
C ILE A 58 8.91 4.31 7.36
N ILE A 59 9.91 3.46 7.14
CA ILE A 59 11.32 3.83 7.18
C ILE A 59 11.77 4.16 5.76
N VAL A 60 12.40 5.32 5.59
CA VAL A 60 12.81 5.84 4.28
C VAL A 60 14.30 6.12 4.34
N GLY A 61 15.02 5.70 3.31
CA GLY A 61 16.44 5.97 3.13
C GLY A 61 16.78 6.03 1.64
N PRO A 62 17.98 6.52 1.30
CA PRO A 62 18.46 6.47 -0.07
C PRO A 62 18.52 5.01 -0.54
N GLU A 63 18.21 4.78 -1.81
CA GLU A 63 18.35 3.46 -2.41
C GLU A 63 19.84 3.05 -2.38
N ASN A 64 20.13 1.94 -1.71
CA ASN A 64 21.48 1.36 -1.74
C ASN A 64 21.67 0.70 -3.10
N SER A 65 22.45 1.36 -3.98
CA SER A 65 22.80 0.96 -5.36
C SER A 65 23.33 -0.47 -5.57
N SER A 66 23.51 -1.26 -4.50
CA SER A 66 24.07 -2.61 -4.53
C SER A 66 23.03 -3.74 -4.48
N GLN A 67 21.73 -3.45 -4.31
CA GLN A 67 20.68 -4.45 -4.52
C GLN A 67 19.91 -4.15 -5.81
N PRO A 68 19.70 -5.14 -6.69
CA PRO A 68 18.94 -4.92 -7.90
C PRO A 68 17.50 -4.57 -7.53
N SER A 69 17.02 -3.45 -8.07
CA SER A 69 15.60 -3.12 -8.16
C SER A 69 14.85 -4.31 -8.75
N LEU A 70 13.86 -4.85 -8.02
CA LEU A 70 12.90 -5.83 -8.55
C LEU A 70 11.81 -5.10 -9.37
N PHE A 71 12.23 -4.25 -10.31
CA PHE A 71 11.42 -3.64 -11.35
C PHE A 71 12.29 -3.38 -12.57
#